data_AF-A0A402BA07-F1
#
_entry.id   AF-A0A402BA07-F1
#
_cell.length_a   1.000
_cell.length_b   1.000
_cell.length_c   1.000
_cell.angle_alpha   90.00
_cell.angle_beta   90.00
_cell.angle_gamma   90.00
#
_symmetry.space_group_name_H-M   'P 1'
#
loop_
_entity.id
_entity.type
_entity.pdbx_description
1 polymer ?
#
loop_
_entity_poly.entity_id
_entity_poly.type
_entity_poly.pdbx_seq_one_letter_code
_entity_poly.pdbx_strand_id
1 'polypeptide(L)'
;MNMNAIVLNADVLESTFYDQMTGAPRQGHSVKLTVIDGDTFEKYECQFSGGFAELEELKQLRQMNATPEQCDEVVNRLRANLPATMTTLNFDVVKIKGKGSFLTLVCRFAQVTA
;
A
#
# COMPACT_ATOMS: atom_id res chain seq x y z
N MET A 1 14.60 5.48 6.77
CA MET A 1 14.85 6.62 5.85
C MET A 1 13.54 7.37 5.73
N ASN A 2 13.52 8.66 6.06
CA ASN A 2 12.35 9.51 5.86
C ASN A 2 12.39 10.06 4.44
N MET A 3 11.23 10.21 3.79
CA MET A 3 11.14 10.64 2.41
C MET A 3 9.97 11.60 2.25
N ASN A 4 10.27 12.77 1.69
CA ASN A 4 9.28 13.74 1.26
C ASN A 4 8.90 13.39 -0.18
N ALA A 5 7.63 13.03 -0.40
CA ALA A 5 7.24 12.40 -1.64
C ALA A 5 6.04 13.09 -2.27
N ILE A 6 6.17 13.37 -3.57
CA ILE A 6 5.11 13.92 -4.39
C ILE A 6 4.48 12.77 -5.17
N VAL A 7 3.19 12.52 -4.94
CA VAL A 7 2.46 11.42 -5.58
C VAL A 7 2.25 11.71 -7.06
N LEU A 8 2.71 10.80 -7.92
CA LEU A 8 2.42 10.82 -9.36
C LEU A 8 1.22 9.95 -9.69
N ASN A 9 1.12 8.79 -9.04
CA ASN A 9 0.07 7.83 -9.26
C ASN A 9 -0.19 7.03 -7.97
N ALA A 10 -1.43 6.61 -7.78
CA ALA A 10 -1.85 5.78 -6.66
C ALA A 10 -2.74 4.65 -7.18
N ASP A 11 -2.54 3.44 -6.69
CA ASP A 11 -3.31 2.27 -7.08
C ASP A 11 -3.45 1.26 -5.94
N VAL A 12 -4.46 0.40 -6.00
CA VAL A 12 -4.64 -0.72 -5.07
C VAL A 12 -4.15 -2.00 -5.73
N LEU A 13 -3.13 -2.61 -5.13
CA LEU A 13 -2.63 -3.91 -5.54
C LEU A 13 -3.36 -5.02 -4.77
N GLU A 14 -4.00 -5.88 -5.54
CA GLU A 14 -4.52 -7.17 -5.10
C GLU A 14 -3.44 -8.24 -5.26
N SER A 15 -3.38 -9.17 -4.32
CA SER A 15 -2.39 -10.25 -4.31
C SER A 15 -3.03 -11.51 -3.76
N THR A 16 -2.72 -12.67 -4.31
CA THR A 16 -3.20 -13.94 -3.76
C THR A 16 -2.01 -14.71 -3.20
N PHE A 17 -2.09 -15.03 -1.90
CA PHE A 17 -1.12 -15.87 -1.20
C PHE A 17 -1.78 -17.20 -0.86
N TYR A 18 -1.03 -18.29 -0.77
CA TYR A 18 -1.58 -19.59 -0.39
C TYR A 18 -1.14 -19.94 1.02
N ASP A 19 -2.09 -20.36 1.86
CA ASP A 19 -1.78 -20.93 3.17
C ASP A 19 -0.97 -22.22 2.97
N GLN A 20 0.23 -22.29 3.56
CA GLN A 20 1.14 -23.42 3.36
C GLN A 20 0.66 -24.71 4.04
N MET A 21 -0.25 -24.63 5.01
CA MET A 21 -0.80 -25.79 5.71
C MET A 21 -2.09 -26.30 5.06
N THR A 22 -2.99 -25.40 4.67
CA THR A 22 -4.31 -25.78 4.13
C THR A 22 -4.39 -25.71 2.61
N GLY A 23 -3.45 -25.05 1.94
CA GLY A 23 -3.49 -24.78 0.51
C GLY A 23 -4.54 -23.75 0.08
N ALA A 24 -5.30 -23.20 1.03
CA ALA A 24 -6.37 -22.26 0.72
C ALA A 24 -5.81 -20.90 0.23
N PRO A 25 -6.40 -20.30 -0.82
CA PRO A 25 -6.02 -18.97 -1.27
C PRO A 25 -6.43 -17.92 -0.23
N ARG A 26 -5.55 -16.94 -0.04
CA ARG A 26 -5.71 -15.77 0.83
C ARG A 26 -5.45 -14.53 0.01
N GLN A 27 -6.50 -13.76 -0.23
CA GLN A 27 -6.37 -12.45 -0.88
C GLN A 27 -5.74 -11.45 0.07
N GLY A 28 -4.75 -10.72 -0.41
CA GLY A 28 -4.09 -9.60 0.25
C GLY A 28 -4.24 -8.32 -0.56
N HIS A 29 -4.31 -7.20 0.14
CA HIS A 29 -4.43 -5.89 -0.46
C HIS A 29 -3.30 -5.01 0.04
N SER A 30 -2.78 -4.16 -0.84
CA SER A 30 -1.78 -3.14 -0.51
C SER A 30 -1.97 -1.93 -1.42
N VAL A 31 -1.52 -0.76 -0.99
CA VAL A 31 -1.53 0.45 -1.82
C VAL A 31 -0.16 0.61 -2.46
N LYS A 32 -0.14 0.86 -3.77
CA LYS A 32 1.07 1.23 -4.51
C LYS A 32 0.99 2.71 -4.87
N LEU A 33 1.99 3.48 -4.46
CA LEU A 33 2.19 4.86 -4.86
C LEU A 33 3.43 4.94 -5.75
N THR A 34 3.30 5.57 -6.91
CA THR A 34 4.45 6.04 -7.67
C THR A 34 4.68 7.48 -7.28
N VAL A 35 5.89 7.79 -6.85
CA VAL A 35 6.23 9.10 -6.27
C VAL A 35 7.54 9.64 -6.84
N ILE A 36 7.74 10.94 -6.69
CA ILE A 36 9.04 11.60 -6.82
C ILE A 36 9.47 12.04 -5.44
N ASP A 37 10.72 11.74 -5.06
CA ASP A 37 11.34 12.29 -3.86
C ASP A 37 11.65 13.78 -4.07
N GLY A 38 11.16 14.64 -3.17
CA GLY A 38 11.31 16.09 -3.26
C GLY A 38 12.75 16.57 -3.13
N ASP A 39 13.61 15.78 -2.48
CA ASP A 39 15.01 16.15 -2.26
C ASP A 39 15.93 15.72 -3.41
N THR A 40 15.76 14.47 -3.87
CA THR A 40 16.64 13.87 -4.89
C THR A 40 16.07 13.96 -6.32
N PHE A 41 14.78 14.28 -6.45
CA PHE A 41 14.02 14.24 -7.71
C PHE A 41 13.99 12.87 -8.38
N GLU A 42 14.33 11.81 -7.64
CA GLU A 42 14.29 10.45 -8.14
C GLU A 42 12.88 9.86 -8.00
N LYS A 43 12.54 8.99 -8.94
CA LYS A 43 11.23 8.33 -8.99
C LYS A 43 11.29 6.99 -8.27
N TYR A 44 10.32 6.75 -7.39
CA TYR A 44 10.23 5.51 -6.62
C TYR A 44 8.83 4.88 -6.71
N GLU A 45 8.80 3.56 -6.60
CA GLU A 45 7.56 2.83 -6.32
C GLU A 45 7.50 2.49 -4.84
N CYS A 46 6.46 2.96 -4.17
CA CYS A 46 6.22 2.77 -2.74
C CYS A 46 5.03 1.84 -2.53
N GLN A 47 5.18 0.83 -1.68
CA GLN A 47 4.12 -0.10 -1.30
C GLN A 47 3.76 0.07 0.18
N PHE A 48 2.48 0.26 0.47
CA PHE A 48 1.93 0.38 1.81
C PHE A 48 1.05 -0.82 2.11
N SER A 49 1.29 -1.46 3.25
CA SER A 49 0.47 -2.58 3.75
C SER A 49 -0.38 -2.20 4.97
N GLY A 50 -0.43 -0.91 5.30
CA GLY A 50 -1.17 -0.35 6.43
C GLY A 50 -1.15 1.18 6.38
N GLY A 51 -1.80 1.82 7.36
CA GLY A 51 -1.96 3.28 7.42
C GLY A 51 -3.15 3.84 6.64
N PHE A 52 -3.92 2.95 5.99
CA PHE A 52 -5.25 3.23 5.46
C PHE A 52 -6.26 2.42 6.27
N ALA A 53 -7.38 3.03 6.67
CA ALA A 53 -8.38 2.36 7.51
C ALA A 53 -8.98 1.15 6.79
N GLU A 54 -9.20 1.28 5.48
CA GLU A 54 -9.76 0.27 4.60
C GLU A 54 -8.84 -0.94 4.45
N LEU A 55 -7.51 -0.75 4.53
CA LEU A 55 -6.58 -1.89 4.53
C LEU A 55 -6.67 -2.72 5.81
N GLU A 56 -6.94 -2.09 6.95
CA GLU A 56 -7.18 -2.81 8.21
C GLU A 56 -8.55 -3.49 8.20
N GLU A 57 -9.58 -2.84 7.67
CA GLU A 57 -10.90 -3.44 7.46
C GLU A 57 -10.83 -4.67 6.55
N LEU A 58 -10.10 -4.60 5.42
CA LEU A 58 -9.88 -5.74 4.52
C LEU A 58 -9.12 -6.90 5.19
N LYS A 59 -8.26 -6.63 6.17
CA LYS A 59 -7.62 -7.69 6.97
C LYS A 59 -8.61 -8.33 7.93
N GLN A 60 -9.52 -7.56 8.53
CA GLN A 60 -10.56 -8.07 9.43
C GLN A 60 -11.59 -8.91 8.67
N LEU A 61 -12.09 -8.42 7.54
CA LEU A 61 -13.02 -9.15 6.66
C LEU A 61 -12.46 -10.52 6.24
N ARG A 62 -11.16 -10.59 5.97
CA ARG A 62 -10.47 -11.86 5.69
C ARG A 62 -10.49 -12.82 6.87
N GLN A 63 -10.31 -12.33 8.11
CA GLN A 63 -10.38 -13.18 9.30
C GLN A 63 -11.79 -13.69 9.56
N MET A 64 -12.80 -12.94 9.13
CA MET A 64 -14.21 -13.29 9.29
C MET A 64 -14.77 -14.16 8.14
N ASN A 65 -13.94 -14.53 7.15
CA ASN A 65 -14.37 -15.23 5.93
C ASN A 65 -15.53 -14.48 5.21
N ALA A 66 -15.42 -13.15 5.12
CA ALA A 66 -16.38 -12.31 4.39
C ALA A 66 -16.51 -12.70 2.92
N THR A 67 -17.64 -12.34 2.30
CA THR A 67 -17.87 -12.64 0.87
C THR A 67 -17.01 -11.74 -0.02
N PRO A 68 -16.75 -12.15 -1.28
CA PRO A 68 -16.03 -11.32 -2.24
C PRO A 68 -16.68 -9.94 -2.43
N GLU A 69 -18.02 -9.86 -2.46
CA GLU A 69 -18.71 -8.57 -2.66
C GLU A 69 -18.44 -7.59 -1.51
N GLN A 70 -18.35 -8.09 -0.27
CA GLN A 70 -18.02 -7.26 0.88
C GLN A 70 -16.60 -6.71 0.80
N CYS A 71 -15.64 -7.52 0.34
CA CYS A 71 -14.27 -7.07 0.11
C CYS A 71 -14.21 -6.02 -1.01
N ASP A 72 -14.92 -6.25 -2.12
CA ASP A 72 -14.93 -5.34 -3.27
C ASP A 72 -15.46 -3.94 -2.89
N GLU A 73 -16.48 -3.86 -2.03
CA GLU A 73 -16.98 -2.58 -1.54
C GLU A 73 -15.88 -1.78 -0.82
N VAL A 74 -15.12 -2.44 0.07
CA VAL A 74 -14.03 -1.79 0.81
C VAL A 74 -12.87 -1.43 -0.11
N VAL A 75 -12.54 -2.27 -1.11
CA VAL A 75 -11.52 -1.96 -2.13
C VAL A 75 -11.92 -0.72 -2.94
N ASN A 76 -13.18 -0.60 -3.32
CA ASN A 76 -13.67 0.57 -4.05
C ASN A 76 -13.60 1.85 -3.20
N ARG A 77 -13.92 1.77 -1.90
CA ARG A 77 -13.71 2.89 -0.97
C ARG A 77 -12.23 3.26 -0.85
N LEU A 78 -11.36 2.26 -0.72
CA LEU A 78 -9.92 2.48 -0.67
C LEU A 78 -9.42 3.19 -1.93
N ARG A 79 -9.85 2.75 -3.12
CA ARG A 79 -9.51 3.38 -4.41
C ARG A 79 -9.96 4.83 -4.48
N ALA A 80 -11.17 5.13 -3.99
CA ALA A 80 -11.70 6.49 -3.96
C ALA A 80 -10.96 7.41 -2.97
N ASN A 81 -10.39 6.85 -1.91
CA ASN A 81 -9.67 7.58 -0.86
C ASN A 81 -8.14 7.61 -1.06
N LEU A 82 -7.64 7.11 -2.20
CA LEU A 82 -6.22 7.18 -2.49
C LEU A 82 -5.75 8.64 -2.60
N PRO A 83 -4.48 8.93 -2.26
CA PRO A 83 -3.92 10.27 -2.42
C PRO A 83 -4.00 10.72 -3.88
N ALA A 84 -4.47 11.94 -4.10
CA ALA A 84 -4.54 12.54 -5.43
C ALA A 84 -3.13 12.80 -6.00
N THR A 85 -3.01 12.84 -7.33
CA THR A 85 -1.77 13.26 -8.00
C THR A 85 -1.34 14.65 -7.53
N MET A 86 -0.03 14.86 -7.39
CA MET A 86 0.64 16.01 -6.80
C MET A 86 0.41 16.23 -5.29
N THR A 87 -0.22 15.28 -4.59
CA THR A 87 -0.25 15.32 -3.12
C THR A 87 1.16 15.09 -2.56
N THR A 88 1.59 15.95 -1.64
CA THR A 88 2.86 15.76 -0.91
C THR A 88 2.60 14.94 0.35
N LEU A 89 3.37 13.88 0.55
CA LEU A 89 3.27 12.96 1.68
C LEU A 89 4.66 12.76 2.29
N ASN A 90 4.70 12.54 3.60
CA ASN A 90 5.91 12.13 4.30
C ASN A 90 5.76 10.68 4.77
N PHE A 91 6.75 9.85 4.46
CA PHE A 91 6.76 8.46 4.92
C PHE A 91 8.14 7.97 5.29
N ASP A 92 8.17 6.91 6.09
CA ASP A 92 9.37 6.17 6.39
C ASP A 92 9.45 4.94 5.48
N VAL A 93 10.59 4.79 4.81
CA VAL A 93 10.98 3.55 4.14
C VAL A 93 11.40 2.54 5.20
N VAL A 94 10.63 1.46 5.32
CA VAL A 94 10.84 0.37 6.28
C VAL A 94 11.78 -0.68 5.71
N LYS A 95 11.60 -1.04 4.44
CA LYS A 95 12.46 -2.00 3.73
C LYS A 95 12.41 -1.76 2.23
N ILE A 96 13.46 -2.19 1.54
CA ILE A 96 13.52 -2.17 0.08
C ILE A 96 13.34 -3.61 -0.41
N LYS A 97 12.41 -3.80 -1.35
CA LYS A 97 12.15 -5.07 -2.03
C LYS A 97 12.57 -4.96 -3.49
N GLY A 98 13.05 -6.06 -4.06
CA GLY A 98 13.45 -6.14 -5.47
C GLY A 98 14.91 -6.55 -5.64
N LYS A 99 15.25 -7.03 -6.84
CA LYS A 99 16.63 -7.29 -7.27
C LYS A 99 16.85 -6.58 -8.61
N GLY A 100 17.93 -5.81 -8.73
CA GLY A 100 18.26 -5.06 -9.96
C GLY A 100 17.56 -3.70 -10.04
N SER A 101 17.25 -3.26 -11.26
CA SER A 101 16.80 -1.89 -11.59
C SER A 101 15.37 -1.53 -11.12
N PHE A 102 14.62 -2.49 -10.57
CA PHE A 102 13.24 -2.30 -10.11
C PHE A 102 13.18 -2.48 -8.60
N LEU A 103 13.34 -1.37 -7.88
CA LEU A 103 13.25 -1.32 -6.42
C LEU A 103 11.85 -0.84 -6.02
N THR A 104 11.19 -1.64 -5.19
CA THR A 104 9.95 -1.25 -4.51
C THR A 104 10.25 -0.94 -3.05
N LEU A 105 10.02 0.30 -2.65
CA LEU A 105 10.15 0.74 -1.27
C LEU A 105 8.90 0.32 -0.49
N VAL A 106 9.05 -0.44 0.58
CA VAL A 106 7.93 -0.70 1.49
C VAL A 106 7.92 0.39 2.54
N CYS A 107 6.83 1.14 2.56
CA CYS A 107 6.72 2.37 3.31
C CYS A 107 5.64 2.28 4.39
N ARG A 108 5.78 3.14 5.40
CA ARG A 108 4.74 3.46 6.38
C ARG A 108 4.61 4.97 6.45
N PHE A 109 3.42 5.50 6.71
CA PHE A 109 3.29 6.94 6.97
C PHE A 109 4.18 7.34 8.14
N ALA A 110 4.87 8.48 7.99
CA ALA A 110 5.64 9.03 9.09
C ALA A 110 4.67 9.36 10.22
N GLN A 111 4.95 8.90 11.44
CA GLN A 111 4.14 9.32 12.58
C GLN A 111 4.37 10.81 12.77
N VAL A 112 3.30 11.60 12.69
CA VAL A 112 3.34 12.99 13.13
C VAL A 112 3.54 12.91 14.65
N THR A 113 4.77 13.04 15.12
CA THR A 113 5.03 13.34 16.53
C THR A 113 4.37 14.68 16.81
N ALA A 114 3.19 14.61 17.42
CA ALA A 114 2.51 15.75 18.02
C ALA A 114 3.26 16.23 19.27
#